data_AF-A0A956LDZ5-F1
#
_entry.id   AF-A0A956LDZ5-F1
#
_cell.length_a   1.000
_cell.length_b   1.000
_cell.length_c   1.000
_cell.angle_alpha   90.00
_cell.angle_beta   90.00
_cell.angle_gamma   90.00
#
_symmetry.space_group_name_H-M   'P 1'
#
loop_
_entity.id
_entity.type
_entity.pdbx_description
1 polymer ?
#
loop_
_entity_poly.entity_id
_entity_poly.type
_entity_poly.pdbx_seq_one_letter_code
_entity_poly.pdbx_strand_id
1 'polypeptide(L)'
;MVYNDEVVVMSRNDATIWRYSTDGAQIGSVPTGNGTGQGLATDGVEFYASFWNGASSYFVRYDSNFQPLQTIQNPSGMNGMNNLFDFIYDPETDHFFGLATTGEGGTGTQSNTVLEFVMGGAVVDSYQLPLQADGIGRFSTTLCGDGVVEGDEQCDDGNDVDEDDCTTACAPATCGDGFVWDGVEACDD
;
A
#
# COMPACT_ATOMS: atom_id res chain seq x y z
N MET A 1 3.33 -11.92 15.61
CA MET A 1 3.55 -12.98 14.61
C MET A 1 4.55 -14.00 15.15
N VAL A 2 4.73 -15.14 14.49
CA VAL A 2 5.74 -16.15 14.86
C VAL A 2 6.84 -16.16 13.81
N TYR A 3 8.11 -16.13 14.24
CA TYR A 3 9.29 -16.18 13.39
C TYR A 3 10.43 -16.88 14.13
N ASN A 4 11.10 -17.84 13.52
CA ASN A 4 12.19 -18.63 14.14
C ASN A 4 11.83 -19.26 15.50
N ASP A 5 10.62 -19.81 15.63
CA ASP A 5 10.09 -20.36 16.90
C ASP A 5 10.01 -19.32 18.04
N GLU A 6 9.93 -18.04 17.69
CA GLU A 6 9.75 -16.93 18.63
C GLU A 6 8.46 -16.19 18.32
N VAL A 7 7.80 -15.73 19.38
CA VAL A 7 6.70 -14.77 19.27
C VAL A 7 7.32 -13.38 19.18
N VAL A 8 7.15 -12.75 18.02
CA VAL A 8 7.63 -11.40 17.73
C VAL A 8 6.45 -10.43 17.75
N VAL A 9 6.58 -9.38 18.55
CA VAL A 9 5.61 -8.30 18.66
C VAL A 9 6.33 -6.96 18.59
N MET A 10 5.62 -5.93 18.17
CA MET A 10 6.16 -4.58 18.09
C MET A 10 5.33 -3.62 18.93
N SER A 11 6.02 -2.78 19.69
CA SER A 11 5.39 -1.72 20.48
C SER A 11 4.89 -0.61 19.57
N ARG A 12 3.63 -0.19 19.75
CA ARG A 12 3.11 1.01 19.07
C ARG A 12 3.66 2.33 19.62
N ASN A 13 4.28 2.34 20.80
CA ASN A 13 4.71 3.59 21.44
C ASN A 13 6.11 4.05 21.02
N ASP A 14 7.01 3.11 20.75
CA ASP A 14 8.42 3.36 20.47
C ASP A 14 8.97 2.52 19.32
N ALA A 15 8.11 1.74 18.65
CA ALA A 15 8.45 0.80 17.59
C ALA A 15 9.48 -0.27 18.01
N THR A 16 9.73 -0.47 19.30
CA THR A 16 10.62 -1.52 19.78
C THR A 16 10.03 -2.89 19.43
N ILE A 17 10.83 -3.73 18.78
CA ILE A 17 10.48 -5.12 18.51
C ILE A 17 10.88 -5.94 19.73
N TRP A 18 9.91 -6.66 20.30
CA TRP A 18 10.10 -7.54 21.44
C TRP A 18 9.98 -8.99 20.99
N ARG A 19 10.88 -9.82 21.52
CA ARG A 19 10.97 -11.24 21.20
C ARG A 19 10.67 -12.03 22.46
N TYR A 20 9.77 -12.99 22.32
CA TYR A 20 9.37 -13.93 23.36
C TYR A 20 9.55 -15.35 22.86
N SER A 21 9.91 -16.27 23.74
CA SER A 21 9.76 -17.70 23.45
C SER A 21 8.27 -18.06 23.36
N THR A 22 7.94 -19.20 22.77
CA THR A 22 6.54 -19.67 22.61
C THR A 22 5.81 -19.92 23.92
N ASP A 23 6.54 -20.07 25.03
CA ASP A 23 5.98 -20.17 26.39
C ASP A 23 5.80 -18.80 27.09
N GLY A 24 6.12 -17.70 26.40
CA GLY A 24 5.88 -16.33 26.83
C GLY A 24 7.01 -15.68 27.62
N ALA A 25 8.18 -16.30 27.76
CA ALA A 25 9.33 -15.65 28.38
C ALA A 25 9.96 -14.64 27.40
N GLN A 26 10.28 -13.44 27.89
CA GLN A 26 10.96 -12.44 27.07
C GLN A 26 12.43 -12.85 26.87
N ILE A 27 12.85 -12.96 25.61
CA ILE A 27 14.19 -13.45 25.23
C ILE A 27 15.05 -12.38 24.55
N GLY A 28 14.46 -11.26 24.11
CA GLY A 28 15.22 -10.15 23.55
C GLY A 28 14.39 -8.96 23.11
N SER A 29 15.08 -7.91 22.71
CA SER A 29 14.48 -6.75 22.06
C SER A 29 15.40 -6.13 21.03
N VAL A 30 14.81 -5.47 20.03
CA VAL A 30 15.50 -4.78 18.94
C VAL A 30 14.94 -3.35 18.89
N PRO A 31 15.69 -2.36 19.39
CA PRO A 31 15.30 -0.95 19.29
C PRO A 31 15.37 -0.50 17.83
N THR A 32 14.32 0.16 17.34
CA THR A 32 14.24 0.66 15.96
C THR A 32 14.59 2.14 15.83
N GLY A 33 14.83 2.85 16.94
CA GLY A 33 15.34 4.24 16.94
C GLY A 33 14.31 5.33 17.25
N ASN A 34 13.13 4.96 17.76
CA ASN A 34 11.94 5.77 18.09
C ASN A 34 10.91 5.92 16.96
N GLY A 35 9.64 5.84 17.34
CA GLY A 35 8.49 6.00 16.45
C GLY A 35 7.27 5.22 16.91
N THR A 36 6.23 5.19 16.08
CA THR A 36 5.05 4.35 16.25
C THR A 36 5.20 3.11 15.37
N GLY A 37 5.17 1.93 15.99
CA GLY A 37 5.17 0.66 15.26
C GLY A 37 3.87 0.49 14.49
N GLN A 38 3.96 0.12 13.21
CA GLN A 38 2.81 0.01 12.31
C GLN A 38 2.47 -1.46 11.98
N GLY A 39 3.42 -2.22 11.43
CA GLY A 39 3.18 -3.63 11.09
C GLY A 39 4.43 -4.51 11.15
N LEU A 40 4.21 -5.82 11.12
CA LEU A 40 5.24 -6.86 11.08
C LEU A 40 4.85 -7.92 10.04
N ALA A 41 5.81 -8.41 9.26
CA ALA A 41 5.59 -9.55 8.35
C ALA A 41 6.84 -10.44 8.26
N THR A 42 6.67 -11.59 7.62
CA THR A 42 7.72 -12.56 7.29
C THR A 42 7.28 -13.44 6.13
N ASP A 43 8.23 -13.93 5.36
CA ASP A 43 8.08 -15.04 4.41
C ASP A 43 8.55 -16.39 4.98
N GLY A 44 8.96 -16.41 6.26
CA GLY A 44 9.55 -17.56 6.93
C GLY A 44 11.07 -17.66 6.82
N VAL A 45 11.72 -16.82 6.01
CA VAL A 45 13.20 -16.74 5.89
C VAL A 45 13.70 -15.43 6.50
N GLU A 46 12.96 -14.35 6.29
CA GLU A 46 13.31 -13.00 6.70
C GLU A 46 12.18 -12.33 7.46
N PHE A 47 12.52 -11.25 8.14
CA PHE A 47 11.58 -10.50 8.95
C PHE A 47 11.52 -9.06 8.48
N TYR A 48 10.31 -8.51 8.45
CA TYR A 48 10.04 -7.16 7.98
C TYR A 48 9.26 -6.39 9.03
N ALA A 49 9.64 -5.14 9.26
CA ALA A 49 8.91 -4.24 10.15
C ALA A 49 8.70 -2.88 9.49
N SER A 50 7.57 -2.25 9.81
CA SER A 50 7.32 -0.87 9.43
C SER A 50 7.04 0.01 10.65
N PHE A 51 7.54 1.23 10.62
CA PHE A 51 7.33 2.21 11.69
C PHE A 51 7.34 3.63 11.17
N TRP A 52 6.74 4.53 11.94
CA TRP A 52 6.68 5.95 11.63
C TRP A 52 7.38 6.76 12.72
N ASN A 53 8.31 7.63 12.35
CA ASN A 53 9.12 8.36 13.34
C ASN A 53 8.60 9.77 13.71
N GLY A 54 7.41 10.16 13.23
CA GLY A 54 6.95 11.55 13.33
C GLY A 54 6.98 12.32 12.01
N ALA A 55 7.78 11.86 11.04
CA ALA A 55 8.04 12.58 9.79
C ALA A 55 8.11 11.67 8.55
N SER A 56 8.55 10.43 8.70
CA SER A 56 8.67 9.48 7.60
C SER A 56 8.27 8.08 8.07
N SER A 57 7.70 7.32 7.14
CA SER A 57 7.53 5.88 7.28
C SER A 57 8.80 5.16 6.83
N TYR A 58 9.15 4.13 7.57
CA TYR A 58 10.29 3.26 7.28
C TYR A 58 9.81 1.83 7.13
N PHE A 59 10.42 1.13 6.19
CA PHE A 59 10.32 -0.32 6.03
C PHE A 59 11.71 -0.89 6.21
N VAL A 60 11.84 -1.87 7.09
CA VAL A 60 13.13 -2.45 7.42
C VAL A 60 13.05 -3.96 7.27
N ARG A 61 13.98 -4.49 6.46
CA ARG A 61 14.27 -5.92 6.31
C ARG A 61 15.33 -6.29 7.34
N TYR A 62 15.13 -7.40 8.01
CA TYR A 62 16.08 -7.96 8.95
C TYR A 62 16.43 -9.40 8.59
N ASP A 63 17.66 -9.78 8.94
CA ASP A 63 18.07 -11.18 8.89
C ASP A 63 17.48 -12.01 10.05
N SER A 64 17.82 -13.30 10.09
CA SER A 64 17.42 -14.21 11.16
C SER A 64 17.94 -13.83 12.56
N ASN A 65 18.97 -12.98 12.64
CA ASN A 65 19.54 -12.46 13.88
C ASN A 65 18.99 -11.06 14.23
N PHE A 66 17.94 -10.63 13.54
CA PHE A 66 17.33 -9.31 13.67
C PHE A 66 18.32 -8.16 13.43
N GLN A 67 19.33 -8.37 12.58
CA GLN A 67 20.19 -7.29 12.10
C GLN A 67 19.54 -6.65 10.87
N PRO A 68 19.45 -5.31 10.82
CA PRO A 68 18.85 -4.63 9.67
C PRO A 68 19.73 -4.88 8.44
N LEU A 69 19.15 -5.49 7.41
CA LEU A 69 19.77 -5.72 6.12
C LEU A 69 19.54 -4.55 5.18
N GLN A 70 18.34 -3.99 5.23
CA GLN A 70 17.91 -2.93 4.32
C GLN A 70 16.85 -2.07 4.98
N THR A 71 16.95 -0.76 4.74
CA THR A 71 15.95 0.23 5.16
C THR A 71 15.50 1.00 3.95
N ILE A 72 14.19 0.93 3.66
CA ILE A 72 13.54 1.82 2.71
C ILE A 72 12.91 2.93 3.55
N GLN A 73 13.50 4.12 3.44
CA GLN A 73 12.85 5.34 3.92
C GLN A 73 11.91 5.79 2.81
N ASN A 74 10.64 5.98 3.12
CA ASN A 74 9.76 6.76 2.25
C ASN A 74 10.05 8.25 2.52
N PRO A 75 10.83 8.95 1.67
CA PRO A 75 11.21 10.33 1.92
C PRO A 75 10.04 11.20 1.46
N SER A 76 9.22 11.65 2.43
CA SER A 76 8.03 12.47 2.20
C SER A 76 6.85 11.67 1.61
N GLY A 77 6.19 10.85 2.42
CA GLY A 77 5.06 10.03 1.97
C GLY A 77 3.80 10.86 1.66
N MET A 78 3.66 11.30 0.40
CA MET A 78 2.43 11.77 -0.24
C MET A 78 1.76 12.98 0.46
N ASN A 79 2.18 14.21 0.09
CA ASN A 79 1.60 15.48 0.56
C ASN A 79 1.46 15.64 2.10
N GLY A 80 2.27 14.92 2.89
CA GLY A 80 2.34 15.09 4.33
C GLY A 80 1.17 14.50 5.13
N MET A 81 0.39 13.58 4.55
CA MET A 81 -0.75 12.99 5.25
C MET A 81 -0.80 11.46 5.24
N ASN A 82 0.02 10.74 4.46
CA ASN A 82 -0.19 9.30 4.28
C ASN A 82 0.67 8.43 5.20
N ASN A 83 0.04 7.78 6.18
CA ASN A 83 0.68 6.79 7.05
C ASN A 83 0.32 5.38 6.58
N LEU A 84 1.35 4.54 6.42
CA LEU A 84 1.18 3.10 6.16
C LEU A 84 0.82 2.41 7.47
N PHE A 85 -0.38 1.83 7.53
CA PHE A 85 -0.92 1.23 8.74
C PHE A 85 -0.80 -0.29 8.76
N ASP A 86 -0.86 -0.93 7.58
CA ASP A 86 -0.77 -2.38 7.45
C ASP A 86 -0.05 -2.75 6.16
N PHE A 87 0.57 -3.92 6.13
CA PHE A 87 1.20 -4.43 4.91
C PHE A 87 1.23 -5.95 4.86
N ILE A 88 1.24 -6.47 3.64
CA ILE A 88 1.42 -7.87 3.32
C ILE A 88 2.65 -7.99 2.43
N TYR A 89 3.46 -9.02 2.67
CA TYR A 89 4.56 -9.40 1.79
C TYR A 89 4.16 -10.63 0.96
N ASP A 90 4.36 -10.56 -0.35
CA ASP A 90 4.23 -11.68 -1.26
C ASP A 90 5.64 -12.21 -1.64
N PRO A 91 6.04 -13.39 -1.13
CA PRO A 91 7.35 -13.96 -1.41
C PRO A 91 7.48 -14.54 -2.83
N GLU A 92 6.38 -14.78 -3.56
CA GLU A 92 6.46 -15.30 -4.93
C GLU A 92 6.88 -14.21 -5.92
N THR A 93 6.46 -12.98 -5.66
CA THR A 93 6.73 -11.80 -6.50
C THR A 93 7.77 -10.84 -5.90
N ASP A 94 8.18 -11.04 -4.63
CA ASP A 94 9.04 -10.12 -3.86
C ASP A 94 8.42 -8.72 -3.70
N HIS A 95 7.09 -8.67 -3.59
CA HIS A 95 6.31 -7.44 -3.49
C HIS A 95 5.78 -7.21 -2.07
N PHE A 96 5.79 -5.95 -1.65
CA PHE A 96 5.10 -5.47 -0.46
C PHE A 96 3.87 -4.68 -0.88
N PHE A 97 2.72 -5.05 -0.34
CA PHE A 97 1.47 -4.32 -0.49
C PHE A 97 1.17 -3.62 0.83
N GLY A 98 1.28 -2.30 0.85
CA GLY A 98 1.03 -1.50 2.04
C GLY A 98 -0.27 -0.70 1.90
N LEU A 99 -1.12 -0.74 2.92
CA LEU A 99 -2.29 0.14 3.02
C LEU A 99 -1.88 1.47 3.65
N ALA A 100 -2.02 2.55 2.88
CA ALA A 100 -1.74 3.91 3.31
C ALA A 100 -3.04 4.72 3.45
N THR A 101 -3.16 5.47 4.53
CA THR A 101 -4.30 6.38 4.77
C THR A 101 -3.84 7.82 4.95
N THR A 102 -4.62 8.77 4.44
CA THR A 102 -4.47 10.20 4.79
C THR A 102 -4.98 10.41 6.23
N GLY A 103 -4.13 10.92 7.11
CA GLY A 103 -4.50 11.45 8.43
C GLY A 103 -4.72 10.42 9.53
N GLU A 104 -3.68 10.11 10.32
CA GLU A 104 -3.83 9.53 11.67
C GLU A 104 -4.27 10.62 12.68
N GLY A 105 -5.44 11.21 12.42
CA GLY A 105 -6.05 12.26 13.24
C GLY A 105 -7.40 11.89 13.81
N GLY A 106 -7.76 10.60 13.83
CA GLY A 106 -8.97 10.05 14.46
C GLY A 106 -10.23 10.89 14.23
N THR A 107 -10.92 10.69 13.10
CA THR A 107 -12.37 10.93 12.82
C THR A 107 -12.68 11.27 11.35
N GLY A 108 -11.70 11.32 10.45
CA GLY A 108 -11.93 11.54 9.02
C GLY A 108 -11.01 10.71 8.14
N THR A 109 -11.39 9.47 7.88
CA THR A 109 -10.67 8.54 6.99
C THR A 109 -11.06 8.83 5.54
N GLN A 110 -10.15 9.32 4.70
CA GLN A 110 -10.36 9.36 3.25
C GLN A 110 -9.04 9.27 2.48
N SER A 111 -8.45 8.07 2.42
CA SER A 111 -7.69 7.54 1.27
C SER A 111 -7.38 6.07 1.54
N ASN A 112 -7.74 5.19 0.59
CA ASN A 112 -7.42 3.76 0.62
C ASN A 112 -6.36 3.46 -0.45
N THR A 113 -5.16 4.02 -0.31
CA THR A 113 -4.10 3.76 -1.28
C THR A 113 -3.39 2.46 -0.94
N VAL A 114 -3.30 1.54 -1.89
CA VAL A 114 -2.32 0.44 -1.85
C VAL A 114 -1.04 0.94 -2.48
N LEU A 115 0.05 0.82 -1.74
CA LEU A 115 1.38 1.07 -2.26
C LEU A 115 2.05 -0.27 -2.51
N GLU A 116 2.55 -0.46 -3.72
CA GLU A 116 3.35 -1.61 -4.09
C GLU A 116 4.84 -1.22 -4.07
N PHE A 117 5.62 -2.00 -3.33
CA PHE A 117 7.07 -1.82 -3.25
C PHE A 117 7.76 -3.13 -3.60
N VAL A 118 8.87 -3.04 -4.33
CA VAL A 118 9.80 -4.15 -4.54
C VAL A 118 11.01 -3.96 -3.64
N MET A 119 11.50 -5.04 -3.05
CA MET A 119 12.71 -4.96 -2.22
C MET A 119 13.92 -4.55 -3.02
N GLY A 120 14.59 -3.46 -2.61
CA GLY A 120 15.70 -2.88 -3.38
C GLY A 120 15.29 -1.92 -4.49
N GLY A 121 13.99 -1.69 -4.69
CA GLY A 121 13.44 -0.75 -5.66
C GLY A 121 12.90 0.54 -5.02
N ALA A 122 12.44 1.45 -5.89
CA ALA A 122 11.55 2.55 -5.51
C ALA A 122 10.10 2.03 -5.40
N VAL A 123 9.15 2.89 -4.99
CA VAL A 123 7.72 2.62 -5.20
C VAL A 123 7.53 2.28 -6.67
N VAL A 124 7.05 1.07 -6.96
CA VAL A 124 6.86 0.63 -8.35
C VAL A 124 5.47 0.98 -8.84
N ASP A 125 4.48 0.98 -7.95
CA ASP A 125 3.12 1.39 -8.27
C ASP A 125 2.38 1.93 -7.03
N SER A 126 1.37 2.76 -7.28
CA SER A 126 0.43 3.24 -6.27
C SER A 126 -1.00 3.12 -6.79
N TYR A 127 -1.74 2.14 -6.26
CA TYR A 127 -3.11 1.89 -6.64
C TYR A 127 -4.07 2.58 -5.67
N GLN A 128 -4.88 3.53 -6.15
CA GLN A 128 -5.98 4.07 -5.35
C GLN A 128 -7.11 3.03 -5.36
N LEU A 129 -7.36 2.34 -4.23
CA LEU A 129 -8.50 1.45 -4.16
C LEU A 129 -9.78 2.32 -4.20
N PRO A 130 -10.67 2.16 -5.19
CA PRO A 130 -11.96 2.80 -5.13
C PRO A 130 -12.67 2.32 -3.86
N LEU A 131 -13.06 3.25 -3.00
CA LEU A 131 -13.90 2.98 -1.84
C LEU A 131 -15.25 2.47 -2.35
N GLN A 132 -15.42 1.16 -2.47
CA GLN A 132 -16.75 0.58 -2.61
C GLN A 132 -17.56 0.91 -1.35
N ALA A 133 -18.88 1.08 -1.50
CA ALA A 133 -19.78 1.50 -0.41
C ALA A 133 -19.79 0.51 0.79
N ASP A 134 -19.21 -0.67 0.64
CA ASP A 134 -19.02 -1.70 1.66
C ASP A 134 -17.69 -1.57 2.44
N GLY A 135 -16.84 -0.59 2.10
CA GLY A 135 -15.61 -0.27 2.85
C GLY A 135 -14.45 -1.26 2.64
N ILE A 136 -14.56 -2.19 1.68
CA ILE A 136 -13.48 -3.08 1.26
C ILE A 136 -12.94 -2.61 -0.08
N GLY A 137 -11.68 -2.14 -0.09
CA GLY A 137 -11.00 -1.90 -1.35
C GLY A 137 -10.58 -3.23 -1.96
N ARG A 138 -11.14 -3.56 -3.12
CA ARG A 138 -10.76 -4.75 -3.88
C ARG A 138 -9.65 -4.36 -4.85
N PHE A 139 -8.60 -5.17 -4.89
CA PHE A 139 -7.56 -5.07 -5.91
C PHE A 139 -8.21 -5.49 -7.24
N SER A 140 -8.47 -4.53 -8.13
CA SER A 140 -8.79 -4.82 -9.52
C SER A 140 -7.49 -4.68 -10.27
N THR A 141 -6.97 -5.78 -10.81
CA THR A 141 -5.75 -5.77 -11.65
C THR A 141 -5.99 -5.15 -13.02
N THR A 142 -7.25 -4.89 -13.34
CA THR A 142 -7.72 -4.29 -14.58
C THR A 142 -7.33 -2.82 -14.61
N LEU A 143 -6.47 -2.46 -15.56
CA LEU A 143 -5.93 -1.12 -15.76
C LEU A 143 -6.59 -0.48 -16.98
N CYS A 144 -7.38 0.56 -16.72
CA CYS A 144 -7.95 1.36 -17.78
C CYS A 144 -6.87 2.08 -18.56
N GLY A 145 -6.94 2.01 -19.89
CA GLY A 145 -6.01 2.65 -20.81
C GLY A 145 -4.84 1.76 -21.22
N ASP A 146 -4.90 0.44 -21.00
CA ASP A 146 -3.84 -0.51 -21.39
C ASP A 146 -4.08 -1.18 -22.76
N GLY A 147 -5.26 -0.97 -23.34
CA GLY A 147 -5.72 -1.46 -24.63
C GLY A 147 -6.39 -2.83 -24.55
N VAL A 148 -6.71 -3.33 -23.35
CA VAL A 148 -7.26 -4.67 -23.12
C VAL A 148 -8.50 -4.58 -22.23
N VAL A 149 -9.68 -4.70 -22.83
CA VAL A 149 -10.93 -4.79 -22.05
C VAL A 149 -10.95 -6.04 -21.17
N GLU A 150 -10.85 -5.86 -19.87
CA GLU A 150 -10.90 -6.95 -18.89
C GLU A 150 -11.66 -6.57 -17.61
N GLY A 151 -11.90 -7.54 -16.72
CA GLY A 151 -12.59 -7.28 -15.45
C GLY A 151 -13.97 -6.63 -15.59
N ASP A 152 -14.12 -5.45 -14.98
CA ASP A 152 -15.36 -4.65 -14.95
C ASP A 152 -15.38 -3.52 -16.01
N GLU A 153 -14.37 -3.43 -16.86
CA GLU A 153 -14.31 -2.41 -17.93
C GLU A 153 -15.39 -2.65 -18.98
N GLN A 154 -16.00 -1.55 -19.42
CA GLN A 154 -16.97 -1.58 -20.50
C GLN A 154 -16.32 -1.26 -21.86
N CYS A 155 -15.17 -0.59 -21.82
CA CYS A 155 -14.30 -0.26 -22.94
C CYS A 155 -12.86 -0.07 -22.41
N ASP A 156 -11.89 -0.09 -23.31
CA ASP A 156 -10.50 0.33 -23.10
C ASP A 156 -9.92 0.64 -24.49
N ASP A 157 -9.45 1.87 -24.70
CA ASP A 157 -8.88 2.33 -25.97
C ASP A 157 -7.36 2.53 -25.94
N GLY A 158 -6.71 2.13 -24.85
CA GLY A 158 -5.27 2.13 -24.69
C GLY A 158 -4.67 3.48 -24.35
N ASN A 159 -5.43 4.41 -23.79
CA ASN A 159 -4.91 5.70 -23.36
C ASN A 159 -5.68 6.35 -22.18
N ASP A 160 -5.12 7.43 -21.61
CA ASP A 160 -5.68 8.15 -20.44
C ASP A 160 -6.33 9.50 -20.85
N VAL A 161 -7.18 9.50 -21.87
CA VAL A 161 -7.89 10.70 -22.37
C VAL A 161 -9.38 10.49 -22.18
N ASP A 162 -10.10 11.50 -21.67
CA ASP A 162 -11.55 11.37 -21.43
C ASP A 162 -12.40 11.81 -22.63
N GLU A 163 -11.77 12.47 -23.61
CA GLU A 163 -12.43 13.07 -24.78
C GLU A 163 -12.46 12.16 -26.03
N ASP A 164 -12.34 10.84 -25.87
CA ASP A 164 -12.45 9.82 -26.92
C ASP A 164 -13.59 8.82 -26.64
N ASP A 165 -13.56 7.63 -27.25
CA ASP A 165 -14.65 6.65 -27.13
C ASP A 165 -14.68 5.92 -25.79
N CYS A 166 -13.61 6.00 -25.00
CA CYS A 166 -13.53 5.38 -23.69
C CYS A 166 -12.92 6.31 -22.63
N THR A 167 -13.76 6.78 -21.70
CA THR A 167 -13.27 7.64 -20.60
C THR A 167 -12.26 6.90 -19.71
N THR A 168 -11.45 7.65 -18.95
CA THR A 168 -10.52 7.09 -17.95
C THR A 168 -11.21 6.36 -16.80
N ALA A 169 -12.54 6.38 -16.76
CA ALA A 169 -13.37 5.53 -15.90
C ALA A 169 -13.70 4.16 -16.52
N CYS A 170 -13.16 3.84 -17.70
CA CYS A 170 -13.42 2.64 -18.50
C CYS A 170 -14.89 2.40 -18.79
N ALA A 171 -15.58 3.52 -19.04
CA ALA A 171 -16.95 3.59 -19.49
C ALA A 171 -16.98 4.28 -20.86
N PRO A 172 -17.83 3.81 -21.79
CA PRO A 172 -18.00 4.46 -23.08
C PRO A 172 -18.41 5.91 -22.88
N ALA A 173 -17.87 6.80 -23.70
CA ALA A 173 -18.32 8.19 -23.71
C ALA A 173 -19.83 8.26 -23.98
N THR A 174 -20.53 9.03 -23.14
CA THR A 174 -21.97 9.27 -23.26
C THR A 174 -22.32 10.67 -22.81
N CYS A 175 -23.17 11.36 -23.56
CA CYS A 175 -23.66 12.68 -23.11
C CYS A 175 -24.24 12.66 -21.68
N GLY A 176 -23.68 13.54 -20.84
CA GLY A 176 -24.00 13.68 -19.42
C GLY A 176 -23.03 12.97 -18.47
N ASP A 177 -21.93 12.40 -18.98
CA ASP A 177 -20.82 11.85 -18.19
C ASP A 177 -19.81 12.92 -17.73
N GLY A 178 -19.92 14.15 -18.25
CA GLY A 178 -19.06 15.28 -17.92
C GLY A 178 -17.86 15.47 -18.85
N PHE A 179 -17.76 14.69 -19.91
CA PHE A 179 -16.73 14.80 -20.96
C PHE A 179 -17.38 14.92 -22.34
N VAL A 180 -16.67 15.51 -23.30
CA VAL A 180 -17.14 15.61 -24.69
C VAL A 180 -16.22 14.75 -25.55
N TRP A 181 -16.75 13.69 -26.14
CA TRP A 181 -16.03 12.92 -27.14
C TRP A 181 -15.78 13.75 -28.41
N ASP A 182 -14.53 14.18 -28.62
CA ASP A 182 -14.17 15.17 -29.63
C ASP A 182 -14.53 14.69 -31.06
N GLY A 183 -15.32 15.51 -31.74
CA GLY A 183 -15.77 15.25 -33.10
C GLY A 183 -16.86 14.18 -33.27
N VAL A 184 -17.34 13.55 -32.19
CA VAL A 184 -18.40 12.54 -32.24
C VAL A 184 -19.61 12.94 -31.40
N GLU A 185 -19.41 13.30 -30.14
CA GLU A 185 -20.45 13.84 -29.28
C GLU A 185 -20.39 15.37 -29.25
N ALA A 186 -21.56 16.00 -29.19
CA ALA A 186 -21.69 17.47 -29.15
C ALA A 186 -22.25 17.95 -27.79
N CYS A 187 -22.42 17.05 -26.83
CA CYS A 187 -23.02 17.31 -25.52
C CYS A 187 -22.19 16.68 -24.39
N ASP A 188 -22.16 17.36 -23.24
CA ASP A 188 -21.66 16.90 -21.93
C ASP A 188 -22.68 17.18 -20.79
N ASP A 189 -23.84 17.77 -21.11
CA ASP A 189 -24.85 18.34 -20.19
C ASP A 189 -25.45 17.37 -19.15
#